data_AF-A0A1D8PNX6-F1
#
_entry.id   AF-A0A1D8PNX6-F1
#
_cell.length_a   1.000
_cell.length_b   1.000
_cell.length_c   1.000
_cell.angle_alpha   90.00
_cell.angle_beta   90.00
_cell.angle_gamma   90.00
#
_symmetry.space_group_name_H-M   'P 1'
#
loop_
_entity.id
_entity.type
_entity.pdbx_description
1 polymer ?
#
loop_
_entity_poly.entity_id
_entity_poly.type
_entity_poly.pdbx_seq_one_letter_code
_entity_poly.pdbx_strand_id
1 'polypeptide(L)'
;MPYMPDNVSIISLSSDSSDDEDPDIMTVISGKKSDRMATYKSARRSSRLNYINNNNTITKNTYSQKPFDSKKPFDIKIPSVFKYEANKIHKINTRNENIKQEINKEEQELKEKYEKLQQIKARLVMELNDNGSDGLLKYDANENSSYIDSLIRQEINDMDKVRRNFYFLKNVEEMIFDFGGNFDYIPQSLLFLIARDPITAYNTSTIIKSDLRKFIMRALSTVLNPQHLISIIEMIKNIEQNVFTFDELVDFTNKFGGETKLFHENKMPLKINMFNNHLRMQLLRLTLLFNGYLIGDNEEQNLAGFLKLFFYVVSDYNANKREYTTLEYFTVSIFTQLVRKYHKPDNNEFVLLLFKYISGIETSNYGNAQETDTTKSLELCFNFVRLLNVAFTRNNDTNITDIIYKLNIMSISNASSLDQSIPELVNDLVSYIKLTDIDLKFCYKIKALIFILNGNYMVNQSRDTLNQIKEDIMELKKIFYSSMKKLTTATENLDLVMMVQDAFHQLEYLNNMIESFQHEDLFYNDI
;
A
#
# COMPACT_ATOMS: atom_id res chain seq x y z
N MET A 1 2.12 -23.38 63.46
CA MET A 1 1.37 -24.62 63.15
C MET A 1 0.83 -24.50 61.74
N PRO A 2 1.22 -25.38 60.81
CA PRO A 2 0.67 -25.39 59.46
C PRO A 2 -0.71 -26.05 59.53
N TYR A 3 -1.74 -25.29 59.18
CA TYR A 3 -3.10 -25.80 59.03
C TYR A 3 -3.19 -26.38 57.61
N MET A 4 -3.12 -27.70 57.49
CA MET A 4 -3.39 -28.39 56.23
C MET A 4 -4.90 -28.43 56.00
N PRO A 5 -5.42 -27.88 54.89
CA PRO A 5 -6.81 -28.09 54.52
C PRO A 5 -6.94 -29.53 54.01
N ASP A 6 -7.82 -30.28 54.66
CA ASP A 6 -8.29 -31.58 54.22
C ASP A 6 -8.86 -31.51 52.80
N ASN A 7 -8.45 -32.48 51.98
CA ASN A 7 -9.26 -33.15 50.96
C ASN A 7 -10.37 -32.32 50.31
N VAL A 8 -10.01 -31.39 49.43
CA VAL A 8 -10.98 -30.90 48.45
C VAL A 8 -11.03 -31.94 47.32
N SER A 9 -12.02 -32.81 47.47
CA SER A 9 -12.48 -33.79 46.50
C SER A 9 -12.53 -33.23 45.09
N ILE A 10 -11.95 -34.00 44.16
CA ILE A 10 -12.09 -33.87 42.71
C ILE A 10 -13.60 -33.89 42.40
N ILE A 11 -14.20 -32.71 42.22
CA ILE A 11 -15.56 -32.61 41.71
C ILE A 11 -15.45 -32.76 40.20
N SER A 12 -15.79 -33.96 39.75
CA SER A 12 -16.05 -34.35 38.38
C SER A 12 -17.22 -33.52 37.84
N LEU A 13 -16.97 -32.28 37.42
CA LEU A 13 -17.91 -31.53 36.59
C LEU A 13 -17.78 -32.02 35.15
N SER A 14 -18.39 -33.18 34.91
CA SER A 14 -19.05 -33.47 33.64
C SER A 14 -20.20 -32.47 33.45
N SER A 15 -20.43 -32.06 32.19
CA SER A 15 -21.44 -31.09 31.72
C SER A 15 -20.96 -29.63 31.88
N ASP A 16 -20.74 -28.82 30.86
CA ASP A 16 -21.35 -28.74 29.55
C ASP A 16 -20.29 -28.41 28.49
N SER A 17 -20.23 -29.21 27.43
CA SER A 17 -19.67 -28.79 26.16
C SER A 17 -20.63 -27.78 25.54
N SER A 18 -20.54 -26.52 25.93
CA SER A 18 -20.82 -25.46 24.97
C SER A 18 -19.61 -25.45 24.05
N ASP A 19 -19.76 -26.16 22.91
CA ASP A 19 -18.96 -25.95 21.71
C ASP A 19 -19.14 -24.49 21.30
N ASP A 20 -18.52 -23.57 22.04
CA ASP A 20 -18.32 -22.21 21.58
C ASP A 20 -17.46 -22.33 20.34
N GLU A 21 -18.09 -21.97 19.24
CA GLU A 21 -17.73 -22.22 17.85
C GLU A 21 -16.31 -21.72 17.54
N ASP A 22 -15.29 -22.49 17.89
CA ASP A 22 -14.00 -22.40 17.20
C ASP A 22 -14.30 -22.76 15.74
N PRO A 23 -14.21 -21.81 14.80
CA PRO A 23 -14.56 -22.09 13.42
C PRO A 23 -13.65 -23.20 12.91
N ASP A 24 -14.25 -24.33 12.52
CA ASP A 24 -13.54 -25.46 11.92
C ASP A 24 -12.54 -24.90 10.90
N ILE A 25 -11.27 -25.24 11.07
CA ILE A 25 -10.14 -24.75 10.29
C ILE A 25 -10.39 -24.90 8.78
N MET A 26 -11.15 -25.93 8.38
CA MET A 26 -11.59 -26.11 7.00
C MET A 26 -12.52 -25.01 6.51
N THR A 27 -13.37 -24.48 7.37
CA THR A 27 -14.27 -23.35 7.08
C THR A 27 -13.50 -22.05 6.92
N VAL A 28 -12.46 -21.83 7.74
CA VAL A 28 -11.57 -20.67 7.62
C VAL A 28 -10.78 -20.74 6.30
N ILE A 29 -10.25 -21.90 5.96
CA ILE A 29 -9.40 -22.10 4.76
C ILE A 29 -10.21 -22.13 3.46
N SER A 30 -11.38 -22.78 3.44
CA SER A 30 -12.15 -22.94 2.20
C SER A 30 -13.08 -21.77 1.87
N GLY A 31 -13.24 -20.81 2.80
CA GLY A 31 -14.13 -19.66 2.65
C GLY A 31 -15.60 -20.02 2.44
N LYS A 32 -15.96 -21.30 2.59
CA LYS A 32 -17.29 -21.85 2.32
C LYS A 32 -17.80 -22.53 3.58
N LYS A 33 -18.97 -22.09 4.07
CA LYS A 33 -19.75 -22.88 5.04
C LYS A 33 -19.94 -24.27 4.45
N SER A 34 -19.60 -25.30 5.21
CA SER A 34 -19.66 -26.69 4.77
C SER A 34 -21.11 -27.16 4.62
N ASP A 35 -21.77 -26.83 3.51
CA ASP A 35 -23.09 -27.37 3.13
C ASP A 35 -23.05 -28.89 2.77
N ARG A 36 -22.06 -29.64 3.28
CA ARG A 36 -21.82 -31.04 2.91
C ARG A 36 -22.25 -32.07 3.95
N MET A 37 -23.06 -31.69 4.94
CA MET A 37 -23.74 -32.70 5.77
C MET A 37 -24.91 -33.41 5.08
N ALA A 38 -25.31 -33.01 3.86
CA ALA A 38 -26.50 -33.57 3.20
C ALA A 38 -26.30 -34.83 2.33
N THR A 39 -25.08 -35.33 2.09
CA THR A 39 -24.88 -36.42 1.09
C THR A 39 -24.11 -37.66 1.54
N TYR A 40 -23.91 -37.87 2.84
CA TYR A 40 -23.33 -39.12 3.36
C TYR A 40 -24.36 -40.13 3.87
N LYS A 41 -25.55 -40.22 3.25
CA LYS A 41 -26.42 -41.40 3.37
C LYS A 41 -27.06 -41.72 2.03
N SER A 42 -27.05 -43.00 1.67
CA SER A 42 -27.73 -43.64 0.53
C SER A 42 -27.14 -43.51 -0.89
N ALA A 43 -25.94 -44.06 -1.12
CA ALA A 43 -25.61 -44.65 -2.43
C ALA A 43 -25.01 -46.08 -2.27
N ARG A 44 -25.41 -46.81 -1.23
CA ARG A 44 -25.25 -48.27 -1.14
C ARG A 44 -26.52 -48.92 -1.66
N ARG A 45 -26.61 -49.18 -2.99
CA ARG A 45 -27.44 -50.20 -3.69
C ARG A 45 -27.88 -49.72 -5.08
N SER A 46 -26.97 -49.61 -6.05
CA SER A 46 -27.35 -49.73 -7.47
C SER A 46 -26.15 -50.04 -8.37
N SER A 47 -25.46 -51.16 -8.12
CA SER A 47 -24.57 -51.77 -9.11
C SER A 47 -24.49 -53.28 -8.90
N ARG A 48 -25.67 -53.90 -8.75
CA ARG A 48 -25.86 -55.34 -8.90
C ARG A 48 -26.84 -55.50 -10.06
N LEU A 49 -26.41 -56.21 -11.11
CA LEU A 49 -27.05 -56.42 -12.41
C LEU A 49 -26.50 -55.50 -13.50
N ASN A 50 -25.37 -55.91 -14.10
CA ASN A 50 -25.11 -55.86 -15.55
C ASN A 50 -23.62 -56.08 -15.82
N TYR A 51 -23.08 -57.24 -15.44
CA TYR A 51 -21.87 -57.80 -16.09
C TYR A 51 -22.01 -59.33 -16.06
N ILE A 52 -22.99 -59.82 -16.80
CA ILE A 52 -22.96 -61.15 -17.39
C ILE A 52 -22.71 -60.88 -18.88
N ASN A 53 -21.46 -60.68 -19.26
CA ASN A 53 -21.10 -60.93 -20.64
C ASN A 53 -19.68 -61.46 -20.72
N ASN A 54 -19.63 -62.72 -21.13
CA ASN A 54 -18.51 -63.51 -21.58
C ASN A 54 -17.29 -62.69 -22.01
N ASN A 55 -16.20 -62.82 -21.26
CA ASN A 55 -14.87 -62.95 -21.83
C ASN A 55 -14.09 -63.94 -20.98
N ASN A 56 -14.40 -65.22 -21.22
CA ASN A 56 -13.46 -66.33 -21.05
C ASN A 56 -12.32 -66.16 -22.06
N THR A 57 -11.54 -65.10 -21.95
CA THR A 57 -10.19 -65.05 -22.50
C THR A 57 -9.27 -65.51 -21.39
N ILE A 58 -9.21 -66.83 -21.25
CA ILE A 58 -8.08 -67.54 -20.64
C ILE A 58 -6.89 -67.16 -21.52
N THR A 59 -6.22 -66.06 -21.18
CA THR A 59 -4.87 -65.78 -21.66
C THR A 59 -4.02 -66.95 -21.22
N LYS A 60 -3.73 -67.82 -22.19
CA LYS A 60 -2.68 -68.83 -22.15
C LYS A 60 -1.37 -68.09 -21.88
N ASN A 61 -1.10 -67.78 -20.62
CA ASN A 61 0.25 -67.49 -20.19
C ASN A 61 0.98 -68.83 -20.24
N THR A 62 1.67 -69.01 -21.36
CA THR A 62 2.80 -69.89 -21.60
C THR A 62 3.85 -69.64 -20.52
N TYR A 63 3.60 -70.13 -19.31
CA TYR A 63 4.66 -70.43 -18.38
C TYR A 63 5.33 -71.69 -18.91
N SER A 64 6.51 -71.49 -19.50
CA SER A 64 7.47 -72.53 -19.81
C SER A 64 7.59 -73.46 -18.61
N GLN A 65 7.00 -74.65 -18.71
CA GLN A 65 7.19 -75.73 -17.75
C GLN A 65 8.65 -76.17 -17.86
N LYS A 66 9.53 -75.61 -17.03
CA LYS A 66 10.76 -76.32 -16.68
C LYS A 66 10.35 -77.52 -15.82
N PRO A 67 10.89 -78.72 -16.11
CA PRO A 67 10.52 -79.95 -15.43
C PRO A 67 11.00 -79.86 -13.98
N PHE A 68 10.06 -79.79 -13.05
CA PHE A 68 10.38 -79.75 -11.63
C PHE A 68 10.60 -81.17 -11.11
N ASP A 69 11.81 -81.35 -10.61
CA ASP A 69 12.37 -82.56 -10.02
C ASP A 69 11.54 -83.02 -8.81
N SER A 70 11.00 -84.23 -8.92
CA SER A 70 10.04 -84.81 -7.98
C SER A 70 10.73 -85.44 -6.76
N LYS A 71 11.27 -84.64 -5.83
CA LYS A 71 11.83 -85.19 -4.57
C LYS A 71 11.68 -84.30 -3.32
N LYS A 72 10.58 -83.55 -3.17
CA LYS A 72 10.21 -83.01 -1.84
C LYS A 72 9.05 -83.84 -1.27
N PRO A 73 9.29 -84.71 -0.27
CA PRO A 73 8.27 -85.60 0.29
C PRO A 73 7.20 -84.86 1.12
N PHE A 74 7.35 -83.55 1.29
CA PHE A 74 6.36 -82.67 1.91
C PHE A 74 5.75 -81.74 0.87
N ASP A 75 5.26 -82.31 -0.24
CA ASP A 75 4.39 -81.60 -1.18
C ASP A 75 2.97 -81.54 -0.60
N ILE A 76 2.85 -80.87 0.56
CA ILE A 76 1.57 -80.61 1.20
C ILE A 76 0.80 -79.68 0.26
N LYS A 77 -0.08 -80.27 -0.57
CA LYS A 77 -1.02 -79.51 -1.39
C LYS A 77 -1.96 -78.75 -0.46
N ILE A 78 -1.64 -77.48 -0.22
CA ILE A 78 -2.52 -76.53 0.46
C ILE A 78 -3.86 -76.52 -0.28
N PRO A 79 -4.98 -76.90 0.38
CA PRO A 79 -6.29 -76.90 -0.25
C PRO A 79 -6.61 -75.54 -0.88
N SER A 80 -7.28 -75.55 -2.04
CA SER A 80 -7.62 -74.36 -2.81
C SER A 80 -8.39 -73.31 -1.99
N VAL A 81 -9.19 -73.77 -1.01
CA VAL A 81 -9.93 -72.90 -0.07
C VAL A 81 -8.97 -72.02 0.72
N PHE A 82 -7.89 -72.58 1.29
CA PHE A 82 -6.89 -71.80 2.01
C PHE A 82 -6.11 -70.86 1.08
N LYS A 83 -5.85 -71.24 -0.18
CA LYS A 83 -5.26 -70.32 -1.17
C LYS A 83 -6.20 -69.14 -1.48
N TYR A 84 -7.49 -69.40 -1.60
CA TYR A 84 -8.50 -68.37 -1.85
C TYR A 84 -8.65 -67.43 -0.64
N GLU A 85 -8.72 -67.97 0.57
CA GLU A 85 -8.75 -67.18 1.80
C GLU A 85 -7.45 -66.41 2.02
N ALA A 86 -6.28 -67.03 1.79
CA ALA A 86 -4.99 -66.35 1.87
C ALA A 86 -4.88 -65.20 0.85
N ASN A 87 -5.33 -65.41 -0.40
CA ASN A 87 -5.37 -64.33 -1.41
C ASN A 87 -6.35 -63.22 -1.03
N LYS A 88 -7.51 -63.57 -0.44
CA LYS A 88 -8.48 -62.59 0.06
C LYS A 88 -7.89 -61.78 1.21
N ILE A 89 -7.22 -62.44 2.17
CA ILE A 89 -6.51 -61.81 3.28
C ILE A 89 -5.39 -60.91 2.74
N HIS A 90 -4.60 -61.38 1.78
CA HIS A 90 -3.53 -60.58 1.17
C HIS A 90 -4.07 -59.33 0.46
N LYS A 91 -5.17 -59.45 -0.31
CA LYS A 91 -5.82 -58.29 -0.94
C LYS A 91 -6.36 -57.30 0.10
N ILE A 92 -6.91 -57.79 1.21
CA ILE A 92 -7.38 -56.94 2.32
C ILE A 92 -6.18 -56.23 2.98
N ASN A 93 -5.08 -56.93 3.23
CA ASN A 93 -3.87 -56.36 3.81
C ASN A 93 -3.26 -55.27 2.91
N THR A 94 -3.10 -55.53 1.62
CA THR A 94 -2.59 -54.53 0.66
C THR A 94 -3.52 -53.32 0.55
N ARG A 95 -4.84 -53.52 0.59
CA ARG A 95 -5.79 -52.41 0.62
C ARG A 95 -5.67 -51.59 1.89
N ASN A 96 -5.51 -52.24 3.04
CA ASN A 96 -5.30 -51.56 4.33
C ASN A 96 -3.96 -50.81 4.36
N GLU A 97 -2.91 -51.36 3.76
CA GLU A 97 -1.61 -50.66 3.61
C GLU A 97 -1.76 -49.41 2.74
N ASN A 98 -2.43 -49.51 1.59
CA ASN A 98 -2.69 -48.35 0.73
C ASN A 98 -3.52 -47.28 1.45
N ILE A 99 -4.57 -47.67 2.18
CA ILE A 99 -5.39 -46.74 2.98
C ILE A 99 -4.54 -46.06 4.05
N LYS A 100 -3.66 -46.79 4.74
CA LYS A 100 -2.74 -46.20 5.73
C LYS A 100 -1.77 -45.22 5.10
N GLN A 101 -1.24 -45.51 3.91
CA GLN A 101 -0.36 -44.59 3.19
C GLN A 101 -1.08 -43.31 2.77
N GLU A 102 -2.33 -43.42 2.30
CA GLU A 102 -3.17 -42.28 1.93
C GLU A 102 -3.49 -41.40 3.15
N ILE A 103 -3.89 -42.00 4.28
CA ILE A 103 -4.14 -41.29 5.55
C ILE A 103 -2.87 -40.55 6.02
N ASN A 104 -1.71 -41.21 6.01
CA ASN A 104 -0.46 -40.58 6.44
C ASN A 104 -0.07 -39.40 5.54
N LYS A 105 -0.32 -39.50 4.23
CA LYS A 105 -0.06 -38.42 3.28
C LYS A 105 -0.99 -37.22 3.53
N GLU A 106 -2.29 -37.46 3.72
CA GLU A 106 -3.26 -36.41 4.05
C GLU A 106 -2.93 -35.73 5.39
N GLU A 107 -2.51 -36.49 6.40
CA GLU A 107 -2.09 -35.95 7.70
C GLU A 107 -0.85 -35.06 7.56
N GLN A 108 0.13 -35.49 6.76
CA GLN A 108 1.32 -34.68 6.47
C GLN A 108 0.97 -33.38 5.72
N GLU A 109 0.12 -33.46 4.69
CA GLU A 109 -0.36 -32.28 3.95
C GLU A 109 -1.13 -31.32 4.85
N LEU A 110 -1.96 -31.84 5.77
CA LEU A 110 -2.71 -31.04 6.73
C LEU A 110 -1.78 -30.34 7.73
N LYS A 111 -0.75 -31.05 8.22
CA LYS A 111 0.26 -30.49 9.12
C LYS A 111 1.05 -29.37 8.44
N GLU A 112 1.49 -29.57 7.21
CA GLU A 112 2.19 -28.53 6.43
C GLU A 112 1.31 -27.29 6.19
N LYS A 113 0.01 -27.49 5.90
CA LYS A 113 -0.94 -26.38 5.76
C LYS A 113 -1.16 -25.63 7.07
N TYR A 114 -1.26 -26.35 8.18
CA TYR A 114 -1.42 -25.76 9.51
C TYR A 114 -0.18 -24.94 9.90
N GLU A 115 1.02 -25.46 9.67
CA GLU A 115 2.27 -24.74 9.93
C GLU A 115 2.38 -23.46 9.08
N LYS A 116 2.02 -23.52 7.79
CA LYS A 116 1.94 -22.32 6.92
C LYS A 116 0.94 -21.30 7.44
N LEU A 117 -0.24 -21.74 7.88
CA LEU A 117 -1.27 -20.86 8.44
C LEU A 117 -0.76 -20.16 9.71
N GLN A 118 -0.09 -20.90 10.60
CA GLN A 118 0.51 -20.34 11.82
C GLN A 118 1.63 -19.34 11.50
N GLN A 119 2.45 -19.60 10.48
CA GLN A 119 3.46 -18.65 10.00
C GLN A 119 2.83 -17.36 9.47
N ILE A 120 1.77 -17.46 8.68
CA ILE A 120 1.02 -16.30 8.18
C ILE A 120 0.43 -15.52 9.36
N LYS A 121 -0.22 -16.20 10.31
CA LYS A 121 -0.81 -15.60 11.51
C LYS A 121 0.24 -14.84 12.32
N ALA A 122 1.38 -15.47 12.62
CA ALA A 122 2.47 -14.85 13.36
C ALA A 122 3.03 -13.62 12.62
N ARG A 123 3.22 -13.71 11.30
CA ARG A 123 3.71 -12.60 10.47
C ARG A 123 2.75 -11.41 10.49
N LEU A 124 1.45 -11.63 10.34
CA LEU A 124 0.44 -10.57 10.39
C LEU A 124 0.40 -9.89 11.76
N VAL A 125 0.51 -10.66 12.85
CA VAL A 125 0.56 -10.11 14.21
C VAL A 125 1.83 -9.27 14.42
N MET A 126 2.99 -9.74 13.96
CA MET A 126 4.22 -8.95 14.02
C MET A 126 4.10 -7.64 13.22
N GLU A 127 3.55 -7.70 12.01
CA GLU A 127 3.34 -6.50 11.16
C GLU A 127 2.41 -5.49 11.84
N LEU A 128 1.27 -5.96 12.38
CA LEU A 128 0.33 -5.11 13.10
C LEU A 128 0.93 -4.45 14.34
N ASN A 129 1.82 -5.16 15.03
CA ASN A 129 2.51 -4.67 16.23
C ASN A 129 3.74 -3.78 15.92
N ASP A 130 4.29 -3.86 14.71
CA ASP A 130 5.39 -3.00 14.24
C ASP A 130 4.90 -1.67 13.63
N ASN A 131 3.58 -1.42 13.63
CA ASN A 131 2.96 -0.20 13.13
C ASN A 131 3.19 1.05 14.01
N GLY A 132 4.32 1.15 14.70
CA GLY A 132 4.70 2.33 15.46
C GLY A 132 3.74 2.67 16.61
N SER A 133 2.79 1.80 16.93
CA SER A 133 2.16 1.80 18.24
C SER A 133 3.27 1.44 19.21
N ASP A 134 3.89 2.43 19.84
CA ASP A 134 4.88 2.27 20.92
C ASP A 134 4.22 1.57 22.13
N GLY A 135 3.81 0.30 21.95
CA GLY A 135 2.99 -0.47 22.89
C GLY A 135 1.52 -0.06 23.02
N LEU A 136 1.04 0.97 22.31
CA LEU A 136 -0.33 1.53 22.51
C LEU A 136 -1.46 0.57 22.16
N LEU A 137 -1.32 -0.18 21.06
CA LEU A 137 -2.26 -1.19 20.59
C LEU A 137 -1.43 -2.42 20.25
N LYS A 138 -1.34 -3.36 21.19
CA LYS A 138 -0.74 -4.66 20.92
C LYS A 138 -1.84 -5.59 20.47
N TYR A 139 -1.73 -6.05 19.24
CA TYR A 139 -2.54 -7.12 18.70
C TYR A 139 -2.03 -8.45 19.26
N ASP A 140 -2.92 -9.18 19.92
CA ASP A 140 -2.68 -10.54 20.36
C ASP A 140 -3.47 -11.54 19.48
N ALA A 141 -2.82 -12.65 19.16
CA ALA A 141 -3.35 -13.69 18.28
C ALA A 141 -4.65 -14.33 18.79
N ASN A 142 -4.88 -14.31 20.11
CA ASN A 142 -6.02 -14.89 20.78
C ASN A 142 -7.06 -13.82 21.09
N GLU A 143 -6.65 -12.69 21.70
CA GLU A 143 -7.60 -11.61 22.07
C GLU A 143 -8.20 -10.91 20.84
N ASN A 144 -7.46 -10.83 19.73
CA ASN A 144 -7.91 -10.21 18.49
C ASN A 144 -8.12 -11.22 17.35
N SER A 145 -8.38 -12.49 17.71
CA SER A 145 -8.53 -13.60 16.77
C SER A 145 -9.48 -13.29 15.61
N SER A 146 -10.67 -12.77 15.87
CA SER A 146 -11.65 -12.47 14.82
C SER A 146 -11.15 -11.48 13.77
N TYR A 147 -10.38 -10.46 14.16
CA TYR A 147 -9.82 -9.48 13.22
C TYR A 147 -8.65 -10.10 12.45
N ILE A 148 -7.75 -10.80 13.15
CA ILE A 148 -6.60 -11.46 12.54
C ILE A 148 -7.06 -12.54 11.55
N ASP A 149 -8.06 -13.34 11.91
CA ASP A 149 -8.63 -14.37 11.03
C ASP A 149 -9.31 -13.77 9.81
N SER A 150 -9.88 -12.56 9.92
CA SER A 150 -10.39 -11.83 8.76
C SER A 150 -9.27 -11.43 7.80
N LEU A 151 -8.12 -10.98 8.34
CA LEU A 151 -6.92 -10.65 7.55
C LEU A 151 -6.29 -11.90 6.95
N ILE A 152 -6.28 -13.02 7.67
CA ILE A 152 -5.80 -14.32 7.16
C ILE A 152 -6.65 -14.75 5.96
N ARG A 153 -7.98 -14.67 6.06
CA ARG A 153 -8.88 -15.00 4.93
C ARG A 153 -8.61 -14.11 3.72
N GLN A 154 -8.36 -12.82 3.94
CA GLN A 154 -7.99 -11.87 2.89
C GLN A 154 -6.62 -12.18 2.27
N GLU A 155 -5.62 -12.55 3.07
CA GLU A 155 -4.29 -12.88 2.58
C GLU A 155 -4.27 -14.19 1.78
N ILE A 156 -5.11 -15.16 2.16
CA ILE A 156 -5.26 -16.45 1.45
C ILE A 156 -6.10 -16.27 0.17
N ASN A 157 -7.13 -15.43 0.21
CA ASN A 157 -7.99 -15.19 -0.95
C ASN A 157 -7.40 -14.11 -1.85
N ASP A 158 -6.88 -14.50 -3.01
CA ASP A 158 -6.29 -13.56 -3.99
C ASP A 158 -7.22 -12.40 -4.42
N MET A 159 -8.53 -12.55 -4.27
CA MET A 159 -9.54 -11.55 -4.65
C MET A 159 -9.54 -10.31 -3.75
N ASP A 160 -9.27 -10.47 -2.45
CA ASP A 160 -9.33 -9.40 -1.45
C ASP A 160 -8.02 -9.37 -0.64
N LYS A 161 -6.88 -9.24 -1.34
CA LYS A 161 -5.58 -9.18 -0.66
C LYS A 161 -5.56 -8.10 0.40
N VAL A 162 -4.92 -8.40 1.52
CA VAL A 162 -4.78 -7.44 2.61
C VAL A 162 -4.09 -6.18 2.07
N ARG A 163 -4.80 -5.06 2.14
CA ARG A 163 -4.31 -3.79 1.61
C ARG A 163 -3.20 -3.24 2.49
N ARG A 164 -2.02 -3.08 1.88
CA ARG A 164 -0.84 -2.48 2.52
C ARG A 164 -0.57 -1.11 1.92
N ASN A 165 -0.22 -0.15 2.77
CA ASN A 165 0.08 1.22 2.39
C ASN A 165 1.35 1.70 3.08
N PHE A 166 1.91 2.79 2.58
CA PHE A 166 3.05 3.45 3.20
C PHE A 166 2.59 4.34 4.36
N TYR A 167 3.28 4.21 5.49
CA TYR A 167 3.06 5.00 6.69
C TYR A 167 4.39 5.55 7.16
N PHE A 168 4.46 6.87 7.33
CA PHE A 168 5.61 7.56 7.87
C PHE A 168 5.33 8.16 9.25
N LEU A 169 4.08 8.58 9.51
CA LEU A 169 3.69 9.30 10.72
C LEU A 169 3.02 8.39 11.75
N LYS A 170 3.78 7.90 12.73
CA LYS A 170 3.26 7.11 13.85
C LYS A 170 2.34 7.92 14.77
N ASN A 171 1.47 7.22 15.49
CA ASN A 171 0.61 7.85 16.49
C ASN A 171 1.43 8.25 17.72
N VAL A 172 1.44 9.54 18.06
CA VAL A 172 2.14 10.05 19.25
C VAL A 172 1.11 10.71 20.16
N GLU A 173 0.89 10.13 21.35
CA GLU A 173 -0.05 10.67 22.35
C GLU A 173 0.49 11.91 23.06
N GLU A 174 1.82 12.03 23.17
CA GLU A 174 2.46 13.17 23.81
C GLU A 174 2.10 14.46 23.06
N MET A 175 1.25 15.27 23.69
CA MET A 175 0.90 16.59 23.16
C MET A 175 1.93 17.64 23.55
N ILE A 176 2.76 17.41 24.56
CA ILE A 176 3.81 18.31 25.03
C ILE A 176 5.13 17.56 24.99
N PHE A 177 6.12 18.13 24.32
CA PHE A 177 7.42 17.50 24.10
C PHE A 177 8.52 18.20 24.88
N ASP A 178 9.35 17.43 25.58
CA ASP A 178 10.57 17.95 26.17
C ASP A 178 11.74 17.85 25.17
N PHE A 179 12.40 18.99 24.95
CA PHE A 179 13.60 19.08 24.13
C PHE A 179 14.87 19.32 24.96
N GLY A 180 14.88 18.91 26.23
CA GLY A 180 15.98 19.12 27.16
C GLY A 180 15.88 20.45 27.90
N GLY A 181 14.68 21.02 28.00
CA GLY A 181 14.44 22.31 28.63
C GLY A 181 12.97 22.45 29.02
N ASN A 182 12.72 22.83 30.27
CA ASN A 182 11.37 23.22 30.70
C ASN A 182 11.01 24.54 30.01
N PHE A 183 10.22 24.45 28.93
CA PHE A 183 9.69 25.62 28.26
C PHE A 183 8.40 26.07 28.94
N ASP A 184 8.36 27.31 29.41
CA ASP A 184 7.12 27.93 29.88
C ASP A 184 6.10 28.07 28.74
N TYR A 185 4.80 28.12 29.04
CA TYR A 185 3.77 28.41 28.03
C TYR A 185 3.91 29.80 27.44
N ILE A 186 3.77 29.95 26.11
CA ILE A 186 3.78 31.26 25.46
C ILE A 186 2.61 32.11 26.01
N PRO A 187 2.84 33.36 26.46
CA PRO A 187 1.77 34.21 26.96
C PRO A 187 0.65 34.36 25.94
N GLN A 188 -0.60 34.17 26.38
CA GLN A 188 -1.76 34.22 25.49
C GLN A 188 -1.90 35.58 24.78
N SER A 189 -1.50 36.67 25.44
CA SER A 189 -1.46 38.02 24.84
C SER A 189 -0.52 38.09 23.63
N LEU A 190 0.62 37.39 23.67
CA LEU A 190 1.56 37.31 22.56
C LEU A 190 1.01 36.45 21.43
N LEU A 191 0.35 35.32 21.74
CA LEU A 191 -0.31 34.49 20.73
C LEU A 191 -1.42 35.25 19.99
N PHE A 192 -2.20 36.06 20.71
CA PHE A 192 -3.21 36.93 20.08
C PHE A 192 -2.58 38.04 19.25
N LEU A 193 -1.44 38.60 19.68
CA LEU A 193 -0.71 39.59 18.88
C LEU A 193 -0.21 38.98 17.56
N ILE A 194 0.39 37.79 17.60
CA ILE A 194 0.86 37.06 16.41
C ILE A 194 -0.32 36.72 15.49
N ALA A 195 -1.43 36.22 16.03
CA ALA A 195 -2.60 35.87 15.24
C ALA A 195 -3.23 37.06 14.53
N ARG A 196 -3.14 38.27 15.13
CA ARG A 196 -3.66 39.50 14.53
C ARG A 196 -2.72 40.08 13.49
N ASP A 197 -1.42 40.16 13.80
CA ASP A 197 -0.40 40.74 12.92
C ASP A 197 0.96 40.05 13.17
N PRO A 198 1.28 39.01 12.39
CA PRO A 198 2.51 38.25 12.55
C PRO A 198 3.78 39.10 12.44
N ILE A 199 3.83 40.00 11.44
CA ILE A 199 5.01 40.81 11.14
C ILE A 199 5.26 41.82 12.27
N THR A 200 4.21 42.50 12.73
CA THR A 200 4.32 43.43 13.86
C THR A 200 4.70 42.69 15.14
N ALA A 201 4.17 41.49 15.38
CA ALA A 201 4.50 40.70 16.56
C ALA A 201 5.99 40.34 16.62
N TYR A 202 6.59 39.91 15.50
CA TYR A 202 8.02 39.66 15.43
C TYR A 202 8.86 40.92 15.71
N ASN A 203 8.49 42.04 15.09
CA ASN A 203 9.26 43.28 15.19
C ASN A 203 9.18 43.96 16.57
N THR A 204 8.07 43.79 17.30
CA THR A 204 7.83 44.46 18.60
C THR A 204 8.16 43.57 19.80
N SER A 205 8.07 42.26 19.66
CA SER A 205 8.31 41.33 20.77
C SER A 205 9.79 41.04 20.96
N THR A 206 10.36 41.56 22.05
CA THR A 206 11.73 41.25 22.46
C THR A 206 11.94 39.75 22.68
N ILE A 207 10.92 39.04 23.19
CA ILE A 207 10.96 37.59 23.44
C ILE A 207 11.21 36.79 22.15
N ILE A 208 10.61 37.22 21.04
CA ILE A 208 10.73 36.53 19.75
C ILE A 208 12.04 36.93 19.09
N LYS A 209 12.34 38.24 19.03
CA LYS A 209 13.47 38.77 18.27
C LYS A 209 14.82 38.45 18.91
N SER A 210 14.90 38.31 20.24
CA SER A 210 16.18 38.02 20.91
C SER A 210 16.66 36.59 20.67
N ASP A 211 15.74 35.63 20.61
CA ASP A 211 16.05 34.20 20.49
C ASP A 211 14.89 33.46 19.80
N LEU A 212 14.84 33.60 18.46
CA LEU A 212 13.81 32.98 17.63
C LEU A 212 13.81 31.45 17.79
N ARG A 213 14.99 30.84 17.96
CA ARG A 213 15.11 29.41 18.17
C ARG A 213 14.41 28.97 19.44
N LYS A 214 14.72 29.60 20.58
CA LYS A 214 14.04 29.28 21.85
C LYS A 214 12.54 29.52 21.76
N PHE A 215 12.10 30.55 21.04
CA PHE A 215 10.68 30.80 20.80
C PHE A 215 10.02 29.67 19.98
N ILE A 216 10.62 29.23 18.88
CA ILE A 216 10.08 28.13 18.05
C ILE A 216 10.07 26.82 18.85
N MET A 217 11.13 26.51 19.59
CA MET A 217 11.17 25.32 20.46
C MET A 217 10.06 25.34 21.53
N ARG A 218 9.84 26.51 22.14
CA ARG A 218 8.73 26.74 23.06
C ARG A 218 7.38 26.54 22.38
N ALA A 219 7.21 27.02 21.15
CA ALA A 219 5.97 26.86 20.39
C ALA A 219 5.69 25.40 20.04
N LEU A 220 6.70 24.68 19.54
CA LEU A 220 6.65 23.26 19.23
C LEU A 220 6.25 22.40 20.44
N SER A 221 6.80 22.73 21.61
CA SER A 221 6.54 22.02 22.87
C SER A 221 5.17 22.34 23.47
N THR A 222 4.79 23.61 23.57
CA THR A 222 3.70 24.05 24.47
C THR A 222 2.41 24.49 23.78
N VAL A 223 2.43 24.81 22.48
CA VAL A 223 1.23 25.30 21.78
C VAL A 223 0.35 24.12 21.37
N LEU A 224 -0.85 24.08 21.94
CA LEU A 224 -1.84 23.02 21.69
C LEU A 224 -2.95 23.44 20.71
N ASN A 225 -3.11 24.74 20.48
CA ASN A 225 -4.14 25.24 19.56
C ASN A 225 -3.60 25.29 18.11
N PRO A 226 -4.23 24.57 17.16
CA PRO A 226 -3.84 24.57 15.75
C PRO A 226 -3.74 25.97 15.13
N GLN A 227 -4.68 26.87 15.46
CA GLN A 227 -4.71 28.21 14.87
C GLN A 227 -3.52 29.06 15.30
N HIS A 228 -3.10 28.91 16.56
CA HIS A 228 -1.92 29.61 17.06
C HIS A 228 -0.64 29.10 16.40
N LEU A 229 -0.52 27.79 16.14
CA LEU A 229 0.59 27.25 15.36
C LEU A 229 0.60 27.80 13.93
N ILE A 230 -0.55 27.84 13.25
CA ILE A 230 -0.66 28.43 11.91
C ILE A 230 -0.18 29.89 11.91
N SER A 231 -0.63 30.71 12.86
CA SER A 231 -0.19 32.11 12.94
C SER A 231 1.32 32.25 13.18
N ILE A 232 1.92 31.36 13.98
CA ILE A 232 3.37 31.32 14.19
C ILE A 232 4.09 30.90 12.90
N ILE A 233 3.56 29.92 12.17
CA ILE A 233 4.11 29.50 10.87
C ILE A 233 4.08 30.67 9.88
N GLU A 234 2.97 31.40 9.77
CA GLU A 234 2.88 32.58 8.91
C GLU A 234 3.86 33.68 9.31
N MET A 235 4.12 33.85 10.61
CA MET A 235 5.12 34.81 11.09
C MET A 235 6.52 34.47 10.60
N ILE A 236 6.92 33.20 10.67
CA ILE A 236 8.31 32.81 10.40
C ILE A 236 8.65 32.72 8.91
N LYS A 237 7.66 32.55 8.03
CA LYS A 237 7.87 32.40 6.57
C LYS A 237 8.70 33.52 5.92
N ASN A 238 8.73 34.71 6.51
CA ASN A 238 9.41 35.88 5.95
C ASN A 238 10.67 36.29 6.74
N ILE A 239 11.16 35.42 7.63
CA ILE A 239 12.36 35.67 8.42
C ILE A 239 13.53 34.92 7.79
N GLU A 240 14.72 35.51 7.83
CA GLU A 240 15.97 34.87 7.43
C GLU A 240 16.87 34.72 8.68
N GLN A 241 16.87 33.53 9.27
CA GLN A 241 17.69 33.23 10.45
C GLN A 241 17.90 31.72 10.58
N ASN A 242 19.14 31.31 10.86
CA ASN A 242 19.45 29.93 11.20
C ASN A 242 18.81 29.54 12.53
N VAL A 243 17.82 28.65 12.48
CA VAL A 243 17.16 28.13 13.67
C VAL A 243 17.53 26.68 13.96
N PHE A 244 17.47 25.80 12.96
CA PHE A 244 17.72 24.37 13.12
C PHE A 244 18.81 23.87 12.18
N THR A 245 19.62 22.93 12.64
CA THR A 245 20.50 22.12 11.78
C THR A 245 19.70 20.99 11.12
N PHE A 246 20.31 20.31 10.15
CA PHE A 246 19.68 19.16 9.52
C PHE A 246 19.51 17.97 10.48
N ASP A 247 20.50 17.70 11.33
CA ASP A 247 20.42 16.65 12.34
C ASP A 247 19.27 16.90 13.32
N GLU A 248 19.08 18.16 13.73
CA GLU A 248 17.96 18.56 14.59
C GLU A 248 16.61 18.41 13.89
N LEU A 249 16.53 18.72 12.58
CA LEU A 249 15.34 18.47 11.78
C LEU A 249 14.97 16.99 11.81
N VAL A 250 15.95 16.08 11.62
CA VAL A 250 15.73 14.63 11.67
C VAL A 250 15.27 14.20 13.07
N ASP A 251 16.00 14.60 14.11
CA ASP A 251 15.70 14.22 15.49
C ASP A 251 14.32 14.70 15.94
N PHE A 252 13.95 15.94 15.63
CA PHE A 252 12.65 16.49 16.00
C PHE A 252 11.52 15.92 15.15
N THR A 253 11.77 15.60 13.89
CA THR A 253 10.80 14.86 13.06
C THR A 253 10.46 13.52 13.69
N ASN A 254 11.47 12.80 14.20
CA ASN A 254 11.25 11.54 14.93
C ASN A 254 10.40 11.73 16.19
N LYS A 255 10.66 12.78 16.97
CA LYS A 255 9.84 13.11 18.15
C LYS A 255 8.37 13.38 17.80
N PHE A 256 8.11 14.06 16.68
CA PHE A 256 6.74 14.31 16.21
C PHE A 256 6.10 13.12 15.47
N GLY A 257 6.75 11.97 15.48
CA GLY A 257 6.20 10.71 14.97
C GLY A 257 6.65 10.34 13.56
N GLY A 258 7.63 11.02 12.97
CA GLY A 258 8.21 10.54 11.70
C GLY A 258 9.10 9.31 11.95
N GLU A 259 8.90 8.21 11.22
CA GLU A 259 9.77 7.02 11.32
C GLU A 259 11.11 7.27 10.59
N THR A 260 12.00 8.05 11.22
CA THR A 260 13.27 8.47 10.60
C THR A 260 14.27 7.33 10.41
N LYS A 261 14.03 6.12 10.95
CA LYS A 261 14.83 4.94 10.59
C LYS A 261 14.77 4.64 9.09
N LEU A 262 13.62 4.93 8.46
CA LEU A 262 13.43 4.80 7.01
C LEU A 262 14.27 5.79 6.20
N PHE A 263 14.87 6.79 6.86
CA PHE A 263 15.77 7.74 6.22
C PHE A 263 17.03 7.05 5.68
N HIS A 264 17.48 5.96 6.31
CA HIS A 264 18.64 5.19 5.85
C HIS A 264 18.30 4.08 4.84
N GLU A 265 17.00 3.84 4.60
CA GLU A 265 16.53 2.80 3.69
C GLU A 265 16.08 3.42 2.36
N ASN A 266 16.41 2.77 1.23
CA ASN A 266 15.92 3.18 -0.09
C ASN A 266 14.59 2.50 -0.45
N LYS A 267 14.13 1.55 0.39
CA LYS A 267 12.89 0.81 0.22
C LYS A 267 11.91 1.17 1.32
N MET A 268 10.70 1.51 0.94
CA MET A 268 9.60 1.81 1.84
C MET A 268 8.81 0.55 2.17
N PRO A 269 8.73 0.13 3.44
CA PRO A 269 7.88 -0.98 3.84
C PRO A 269 6.40 -0.55 3.76
N LEU A 270 5.63 -1.31 2.99
CA LEU A 270 4.17 -1.23 2.98
C LEU A 270 3.65 -2.08 4.12
N LYS A 271 2.86 -1.48 5.00
CA LYS A 271 2.31 -2.15 6.18
C LYS A 271 0.78 -2.22 6.15
N ILE A 272 0.20 -3.15 6.90
CA ILE A 272 -1.23 -3.23 7.14
C ILE A 272 -1.67 -2.10 8.08
N ASN A 273 -2.73 -1.36 7.73
CA ASN A 273 -3.50 -0.46 8.61
C ASN A 273 -2.79 0.04 9.88
N MET A 274 -2.26 1.27 9.83
CA MET A 274 -1.85 2.02 11.01
C MET A 274 -2.89 3.09 11.31
N PHE A 275 -3.20 3.34 12.58
CA PHE A 275 -4.16 4.35 12.98
C PHE A 275 -3.45 5.50 13.72
N ASN A 276 -3.69 6.74 13.30
CA ASN A 276 -3.11 7.94 13.91
C ASN A 276 -4.21 8.98 14.16
N ASN A 277 -4.34 9.42 15.42
CA ASN A 277 -5.35 10.37 15.89
C ASN A 277 -4.85 11.82 15.97
N HIS A 278 -3.53 12.03 15.92
CA HIS A 278 -2.91 13.32 16.22
C HIS A 278 -2.31 13.99 14.97
N LEU A 279 -2.64 13.48 13.79
CA LEU A 279 -2.14 13.93 12.47
C LEU A 279 -2.18 15.45 12.31
N ARG A 280 -3.28 16.10 12.66
CA ARG A 280 -3.41 17.56 12.49
C ARG A 280 -2.33 18.35 13.23
N MET A 281 -2.14 18.04 14.52
CA MET A 281 -1.13 18.72 15.33
C MET A 281 0.28 18.31 14.96
N GLN A 282 0.50 17.03 14.61
CA GLN A 282 1.78 16.54 14.11
C GLN A 282 2.19 17.27 12.82
N LEU A 283 1.29 17.33 11.83
CA LEU A 283 1.54 18.01 10.55
C LEU A 283 1.85 19.49 10.76
N LEU A 284 1.10 20.21 11.61
CA LEU A 284 1.40 21.62 11.91
C LEU A 284 2.75 21.81 12.60
N ARG A 285 3.13 20.92 13.53
CA ARG A 285 4.45 20.95 14.17
C ARG A 285 5.57 20.66 13.17
N LEU A 286 5.36 19.69 12.28
CA LEU A 286 6.27 19.41 11.17
C LEU A 286 6.35 20.61 10.22
N THR A 287 5.23 21.29 9.93
CA THR A 287 5.24 22.52 9.13
C THR A 287 6.10 23.60 9.80
N LEU A 288 5.91 23.84 11.10
CA LEU A 288 6.70 24.80 11.85
C LEU A 288 8.20 24.43 11.86
N LEU A 289 8.50 23.15 12.10
CA LEU A 289 9.86 22.62 12.12
C LEU A 289 10.56 22.77 10.76
N PHE A 290 9.90 22.34 9.67
CA PHE A 290 10.46 22.39 8.33
C PHE A 290 10.66 23.83 7.84
N ASN A 291 9.70 24.73 8.10
CA ASN A 291 9.91 26.16 7.81
C ASN A 291 11.05 26.72 8.67
N GLY A 292 11.14 26.36 9.95
CA GLY A 292 12.22 26.76 10.85
C GLY A 292 13.61 26.33 10.35
N TYR A 293 13.71 25.18 9.68
CA TYR A 293 14.93 24.80 8.96
C TYR A 293 15.10 25.63 7.69
N LEU A 294 14.07 25.75 6.83
CA LEU A 294 14.19 26.41 5.52
C LEU A 294 14.52 27.91 5.58
N ILE A 295 14.18 28.62 6.66
CA ILE A 295 14.52 30.04 6.87
C ILE A 295 16.01 30.30 7.15
N GLY A 296 16.80 29.26 7.43
CA GLY A 296 18.25 29.36 7.59
C GLY A 296 18.99 29.48 6.26
N ASP A 297 20.31 29.64 6.29
CA ASP A 297 21.23 29.37 5.21
C ASP A 297 21.71 27.92 5.35
N ASN A 298 21.15 27.03 4.53
CA ASN A 298 21.32 25.58 4.67
C ASN A 298 22.19 25.04 3.56
N GLU A 299 23.08 24.11 3.91
CA GLU A 299 23.95 23.46 2.94
C GLU A 299 23.16 22.68 1.88
N GLU A 300 23.50 22.89 0.61
CA GLU A 300 22.91 22.15 -0.52
C GLU A 300 23.09 20.62 -0.39
N GLN A 301 24.14 20.17 0.33
CA GLN A 301 24.41 18.75 0.60
C GLN A 301 23.25 18.07 1.36
N ASN A 302 22.52 18.83 2.19
CA ASN A 302 21.39 18.32 2.97
C ASN A 302 20.07 18.33 2.19
N LEU A 303 20.04 18.90 0.98
CA LEU A 303 18.83 19.00 0.16
C LEU A 303 18.23 17.62 -0.12
N ALA A 304 19.07 16.64 -0.45
CA ALA A 304 18.65 15.26 -0.68
C ALA A 304 17.88 14.67 0.51
N GLY A 305 18.42 14.87 1.71
CA GLY A 305 17.80 14.42 2.95
C GLY A 305 16.49 15.15 3.24
N PHE A 306 16.49 16.46 3.04
CA PHE A 306 15.29 17.28 3.22
C PHE A 306 14.16 16.85 2.27
N LEU A 307 14.45 16.65 0.99
CA LEU A 307 13.49 16.20 -0.02
C LEU A 307 12.91 14.84 0.33
N LYS A 308 13.74 13.92 0.85
CA LYS A 308 13.31 12.60 1.32
C LYS A 308 12.31 12.71 2.46
N LEU A 309 12.61 13.49 3.50
CA LEU A 309 11.68 13.70 4.61
C LEU A 309 10.39 14.37 4.16
N PHE A 310 10.48 15.39 3.30
CA PHE A 310 9.32 16.07 2.74
C PHE A 310 8.42 15.10 1.97
N PHE A 311 8.99 14.29 1.08
CA PHE A 311 8.26 13.27 0.33
C PHE A 311 7.60 12.25 1.26
N TYR A 312 8.28 11.82 2.32
CA TYR A 312 7.80 10.79 3.23
C TYR A 312 6.58 11.28 4.02
N VAL A 313 6.59 12.52 4.49
CA VAL A 313 5.43 13.16 5.13
C VAL A 313 4.28 13.30 4.13
N VAL A 314 4.57 13.76 2.91
CA VAL A 314 3.56 13.94 1.86
C VAL A 314 2.93 12.61 1.41
N SER A 315 3.69 11.53 1.43
CA SER A 315 3.26 10.22 0.99
C SER A 315 2.55 9.40 2.07
N ASP A 316 2.46 9.90 3.30
CA ASP A 316 1.80 9.18 4.39
C ASP A 316 0.32 8.93 4.08
N TYR A 317 -0.10 7.66 4.14
CA TYR A 317 -1.45 7.26 3.79
C TYR A 317 -2.52 7.89 4.70
N ASN A 318 -2.26 7.98 6.00
CA ASN A 318 -3.22 8.52 6.96
C ASN A 318 -3.39 10.02 6.78
N ALA A 319 -2.30 10.75 6.59
CA ALA A 319 -2.34 12.18 6.29
C ALA A 319 -3.17 12.45 5.02
N ASN A 320 -2.93 11.71 3.94
CA ASN A 320 -3.68 11.85 2.68
C ASN A 320 -5.17 11.50 2.82
N LYS A 321 -5.49 10.47 3.61
CA LYS A 321 -6.87 9.96 3.72
C LYS A 321 -7.73 10.74 4.71
N ARG A 322 -7.14 11.25 5.80
CA ARG A 322 -7.89 11.75 6.96
C ARG A 322 -7.68 13.23 7.24
N GLU A 323 -6.51 13.76 6.93
CA GLU A 323 -6.13 15.12 7.31
C GLU A 323 -5.57 15.90 6.11
N TYR A 324 -6.21 15.70 4.95
CA TYR A 324 -5.79 16.23 3.65
C TYR A 324 -5.58 17.74 3.67
N THR A 325 -6.47 18.51 4.31
CA THR A 325 -6.37 19.99 4.36
C THR A 325 -5.12 20.47 5.10
N THR A 326 -4.76 19.83 6.21
CA THR A 326 -3.54 20.19 6.95
C THR A 326 -2.29 19.70 6.21
N LEU A 327 -2.37 18.56 5.52
CA LEU A 327 -1.30 18.07 4.66
C LEU A 327 -1.07 18.99 3.45
N GLU A 328 -2.13 19.49 2.84
CA GLU A 328 -2.07 20.48 1.77
C GLU A 328 -1.41 21.77 2.28
N TYR A 329 -1.79 22.26 3.46
CA TYR A 329 -1.14 23.42 4.08
C TYR A 329 0.36 23.18 4.34
N PHE A 330 0.74 22.01 4.86
CA PHE A 330 2.15 21.60 4.99
C PHE A 330 2.84 21.65 3.63
N THR A 331 2.24 21.03 2.62
CA THR A 331 2.81 20.91 1.26
C THR A 331 3.02 22.28 0.63
N VAL A 332 2.00 23.14 0.65
CA VAL A 332 2.06 24.50 0.11
C VAL A 332 3.13 25.32 0.83
N SER A 333 3.13 25.30 2.16
CA SER A 333 4.06 26.08 2.96
C SER A 333 5.51 25.70 2.69
N ILE A 334 5.81 24.41 2.70
CA ILE A 334 7.19 23.91 2.59
C ILE A 334 7.66 23.98 1.14
N PHE A 335 6.84 23.56 0.18
CA PHE A 335 7.23 23.53 -1.23
C PHE A 335 7.47 24.94 -1.78
N THR A 336 6.67 25.94 -1.36
CA THR A 336 6.89 27.33 -1.76
C THR A 336 8.27 27.85 -1.33
N GLN A 337 8.66 27.58 -0.06
CA GLN A 337 9.96 28.00 0.46
C GLN A 337 11.11 27.23 -0.18
N LEU A 338 10.92 25.92 -0.39
CA LEU A 338 11.88 25.06 -1.07
C LEU A 338 12.17 25.56 -2.49
N VAL A 339 11.14 25.89 -3.27
CA VAL A 339 11.28 26.43 -4.62
C VAL A 339 12.00 27.77 -4.59
N ARG A 340 11.59 28.71 -3.74
CA ARG A 340 12.25 30.02 -3.63
C ARG A 340 13.75 29.93 -3.32
N LYS A 341 14.14 28.92 -2.55
CA LYS A 341 15.53 28.75 -2.09
C LYS A 341 16.42 28.01 -3.08
N TYR A 342 15.92 26.95 -3.71
CA TYR A 342 16.75 26.03 -4.49
C TYR A 342 16.47 26.04 -5.99
N HIS A 343 15.29 26.51 -6.43
CA HIS A 343 14.99 26.58 -7.86
C HIS A 343 15.63 27.82 -8.50
N LYS A 344 16.32 27.58 -9.62
CA LYS A 344 16.87 28.63 -10.48
C LYS A 344 16.13 28.52 -11.82
N PRO A 345 15.44 29.57 -12.31
CA PRO A 345 14.62 29.50 -13.53
C PRO A 345 15.36 28.97 -14.76
N ASP A 346 16.64 29.30 -14.90
CA ASP A 346 17.47 28.88 -16.04
C ASP A 346 18.11 27.49 -15.87
N ASN A 347 17.88 26.81 -14.73
CA ASN A 347 18.48 25.51 -14.43
C ASN A 347 17.44 24.48 -13.94
N ASN A 348 17.25 23.43 -14.74
CA ASN A 348 16.34 22.32 -14.44
C ASN A 348 16.89 21.32 -13.41
N GLU A 349 18.12 21.50 -12.90
CA GLU A 349 18.76 20.59 -11.94
C GLU A 349 17.89 20.28 -10.71
N PHE A 350 17.23 21.31 -10.15
CA PHE A 350 16.32 21.11 -9.02
C PHE A 350 15.15 20.18 -9.36
N VAL A 351 14.55 20.37 -10.56
CA VAL A 351 13.42 19.55 -11.03
C VAL A 351 13.86 18.12 -11.29
N LEU A 352 15.01 17.94 -11.95
CA LEU A 352 15.61 16.63 -12.21
C LEU A 352 15.93 15.89 -10.90
N LEU A 353 16.47 16.60 -9.91
CA LEU A 353 16.78 16.06 -8.60
C LEU A 353 15.50 15.63 -7.86
N LEU A 354 14.49 16.50 -7.83
CA LEU A 354 13.19 16.23 -7.23
C LEU A 354 12.53 15.01 -7.87
N PHE A 355 12.49 14.94 -9.20
CA PHE A 355 11.93 13.80 -9.92
C PHE A 355 12.71 12.51 -9.65
N LYS A 356 14.05 12.56 -9.65
CA LYS A 356 14.91 11.42 -9.33
C LYS A 356 14.60 10.85 -7.96
N TYR A 357 14.36 11.69 -6.95
CA TYR A 357 14.02 11.22 -5.61
C TYR A 357 12.60 10.65 -5.54
N ILE A 358 11.63 11.29 -6.18
CA ILE A 358 10.25 10.78 -6.23
C ILE A 358 10.23 9.41 -6.90
N SER A 359 10.80 9.31 -8.11
CA SER A 359 10.78 8.09 -8.94
C SER A 359 11.73 6.98 -8.48
N GLY A 360 12.77 7.33 -7.72
CA GLY A 360 13.77 6.39 -7.22
C GLY A 360 13.36 5.65 -5.94
N ILE A 361 12.20 5.97 -5.36
CA ILE A 361 11.69 5.30 -4.17
C ILE A 361 11.05 3.98 -4.56
N GLU A 362 11.60 2.91 -4.01
CA GLU A 362 11.05 1.57 -4.14
C GLU A 362 10.16 1.26 -2.93
N THR A 363 9.09 0.51 -3.15
CA THR A 363 8.24 0.00 -2.06
C THR A 363 8.35 -1.52 -1.99
N SER A 364 8.19 -2.08 -0.81
CA SER A 364 8.19 -3.53 -0.59
C SER A 364 7.20 -3.88 0.49
N ASN A 365 6.54 -5.04 0.39
CA ASN A 365 5.69 -5.51 1.49
C ASN A 365 6.53 -5.77 2.75
N TYR A 366 5.95 -5.48 3.92
CA TYR A 366 6.59 -5.69 5.20
C TYR A 366 7.17 -7.12 5.34
N GLY A 367 8.40 -7.22 5.84
CA GLY A 367 9.15 -8.48 5.97
C GLY A 367 9.76 -9.02 4.67
N ASN A 368 9.39 -8.49 3.50
CA ASN A 368 9.84 -8.97 2.19
C ASN A 368 10.69 -7.92 1.45
N ALA A 369 11.76 -7.41 2.07
CA ALA A 369 12.61 -6.36 1.49
C ALA A 369 13.26 -6.72 0.13
N GLN A 370 13.31 -8.02 -0.22
CA GLN A 370 13.85 -8.48 -1.49
C GLN A 370 12.92 -8.21 -2.67
N GLU A 371 11.59 -8.21 -2.45
CA GLU A 371 10.59 -8.05 -3.50
C GLU A 371 10.09 -6.60 -3.55
N THR A 372 10.37 -5.92 -4.65
CA THR A 372 9.90 -4.55 -4.88
C THR A 372 8.51 -4.56 -5.51
N ASP A 373 7.55 -3.87 -4.89
CA ASP A 373 6.22 -3.62 -5.44
C ASP A 373 6.28 -2.40 -6.37
N THR A 374 6.47 -2.65 -7.66
CA THR A 374 6.57 -1.59 -8.67
C THR A 374 5.28 -0.79 -8.81
N THR A 375 4.11 -1.41 -8.60
CA THR A 375 2.80 -0.76 -8.71
C THR A 375 2.62 0.29 -7.63
N LYS A 376 2.89 -0.08 -6.37
CA LYS A 376 2.78 0.84 -5.23
C LYS A 376 3.83 1.94 -5.29
N SER A 377 5.01 1.64 -5.81
CA SER A 377 6.06 2.65 -6.05
C SER A 377 5.58 3.72 -7.04
N LEU A 378 4.96 3.31 -8.16
CA LEU A 378 4.37 4.22 -9.14
C LEU A 378 3.17 4.99 -8.57
N GLU A 379 2.33 4.34 -7.77
CA GLU A 379 1.19 4.96 -7.10
C GLU A 379 1.64 6.11 -6.18
N LEU A 380 2.69 5.91 -5.39
CA LEU A 380 3.24 6.96 -4.51
C LEU A 380 3.79 8.14 -5.33
N CYS A 381 4.54 7.86 -6.39
CA CYS A 381 5.05 8.90 -7.28
C CYS A 381 3.91 9.73 -7.87
N PHE A 382 2.90 9.06 -8.42
CA PHE A 382 1.73 9.71 -8.99
C PHE A 382 0.97 10.52 -7.95
N ASN A 383 0.73 9.98 -6.76
CA ASN A 383 -0.02 10.67 -5.71
C ASN A 383 0.70 11.92 -5.20
N PHE A 384 2.03 11.88 -5.10
CA PHE A 384 2.83 13.05 -4.75
C PHE A 384 2.67 14.17 -5.80
N VAL A 385 2.87 13.84 -7.09
CA VAL A 385 2.73 14.82 -8.17
C VAL A 385 1.29 15.33 -8.29
N ARG A 386 0.30 14.44 -8.12
CA ARG A 386 -1.12 14.81 -8.04
C ARG A 386 -1.39 15.80 -6.91
N LEU A 387 -0.84 15.57 -5.73
CA LEU A 387 -1.03 16.48 -4.60
C LEU A 387 -0.46 17.87 -4.92
N LEU A 388 0.73 17.94 -5.53
CA LEU A 388 1.30 19.22 -5.96
C LEU A 388 0.38 19.95 -6.94
N ASN A 389 -0.15 19.25 -7.95
CA ASN A 389 -1.10 19.85 -8.89
C ASN A 389 -2.34 20.42 -8.18
N VAL A 390 -2.93 19.67 -7.25
CA VAL A 390 -4.13 20.12 -6.52
C VAL A 390 -3.81 21.29 -5.59
N ALA A 391 -2.76 21.16 -4.77
CA ALA A 391 -2.36 22.16 -3.79
C ALA A 391 -1.99 23.51 -4.42
N PHE A 392 -1.49 23.49 -5.67
CA PHE A 392 -1.03 24.67 -6.39
C PHE A 392 -1.93 25.04 -7.58
N THR A 393 -3.12 24.47 -7.71
CA THR A 393 -4.03 24.74 -8.84
C THR A 393 -4.35 26.23 -9.02
N ARG A 394 -4.41 27.00 -7.92
CA ARG A 394 -4.72 28.44 -7.91
C ARG A 394 -3.52 29.33 -7.65
N ASN A 395 -2.30 28.80 -7.80
CA ASN A 395 -1.08 29.56 -7.55
C ASN A 395 -0.67 30.34 -8.80
N ASN A 396 -0.28 31.60 -8.61
CA ASN A 396 0.18 32.51 -9.68
C ASN A 396 1.71 32.58 -9.77
N ASP A 397 2.44 31.87 -8.92
CA ASP A 397 3.89 31.79 -8.94
C ASP A 397 4.34 30.91 -10.12
N THR A 398 4.83 31.59 -11.16
CA THR A 398 5.23 30.97 -12.43
C THR A 398 6.31 29.91 -12.23
N ASN A 399 7.20 30.08 -11.25
CA ASN A 399 8.27 29.13 -10.98
C ASN A 399 7.71 27.82 -10.43
N ILE A 400 6.75 27.90 -9.51
CA ILE A 400 6.11 26.71 -8.94
C ILE A 400 5.31 25.98 -10.01
N THR A 401 4.51 26.72 -10.79
CA THR A 401 3.71 26.12 -11.87
C THR A 401 4.58 25.47 -12.94
N ASP A 402 5.73 26.08 -13.28
CA ASP A 402 6.70 25.51 -14.23
C ASP A 402 7.30 24.19 -13.72
N ILE A 403 7.72 24.14 -12.45
CA ILE A 403 8.24 22.91 -11.84
C ILE A 403 7.20 21.79 -11.87
N ILE A 404 5.95 22.09 -11.49
CA ILE A 404 4.86 21.09 -11.47
C ILE A 404 4.56 20.61 -12.89
N TYR A 405 4.52 21.53 -13.86
CA TYR A 405 4.36 21.19 -15.26
C TYR A 405 5.47 20.23 -15.74
N LYS A 406 6.74 20.57 -15.48
CA LYS A 406 7.89 19.73 -15.82
C LYS A 406 7.84 18.35 -15.14
N LEU A 407 7.43 18.28 -13.86
CA LEU A 407 7.24 17.01 -13.17
C LEU A 407 6.17 16.15 -13.83
N ASN A 408 5.04 16.72 -14.25
CA ASN A 408 4.00 15.99 -14.98
C ASN A 408 4.54 15.42 -16.30
N ILE A 409 5.28 16.22 -17.08
CA ILE A 409 5.93 15.77 -18.32
C ILE A 409 6.89 14.61 -18.03
N MET A 410 7.76 14.76 -17.03
CA MET A 410 8.72 13.72 -16.65
C MET A 410 8.04 12.43 -16.17
N SER A 411 6.91 12.52 -15.46
CA SER A 411 6.11 11.36 -15.05
C SER A 411 5.58 10.56 -16.26
N ILE A 412 5.33 11.23 -17.38
CA ILE A 412 4.85 10.60 -18.62
C ILE A 412 6.03 10.08 -19.46
N SER A 413 7.05 10.92 -19.70
CA SER A 413 8.19 10.60 -20.55
C SER A 413 9.24 9.69 -19.88
N ASN A 414 9.15 9.50 -18.55
CA ASN A 414 10.20 8.91 -17.72
C ASN A 414 11.53 9.69 -17.77
N ALA A 415 11.47 11.02 -17.67
CA ALA A 415 12.63 11.91 -17.68
C ALA A 415 13.46 11.93 -18.98
N SER A 416 12.94 11.43 -20.10
CA SER A 416 13.68 11.42 -21.39
C SER A 416 13.76 12.80 -22.05
N SER A 417 12.76 13.65 -21.81
CA SER A 417 12.58 14.92 -22.52
C SER A 417 11.74 15.87 -21.67
N LEU A 418 12.31 17.04 -21.34
CA LEU A 418 11.59 18.15 -20.69
C LEU A 418 11.01 19.12 -21.73
N ASP A 419 11.65 19.24 -22.89
CA ASP A 419 11.31 20.22 -23.93
C ASP A 419 10.33 19.68 -25.00
N GLN A 420 9.75 18.50 -24.75
CA GLN A 420 8.84 17.87 -25.69
C GLN A 420 7.50 18.63 -25.72
N SER A 421 7.00 18.91 -26.93
CA SER A 421 5.68 19.51 -27.06
C SER A 421 4.59 18.52 -26.64
N ILE A 422 3.47 19.02 -26.12
CA ILE A 422 2.37 18.16 -25.67
C ILE A 422 1.77 17.31 -26.80
N PRO A 423 1.58 17.81 -28.04
CA PRO A 423 1.16 16.96 -29.16
C PRO A 423 2.12 15.81 -29.42
N GLU A 424 3.44 16.07 -29.42
CA GLU A 424 4.44 15.01 -29.58
C GLU A 424 4.37 14.01 -28.42
N LEU A 425 4.18 14.49 -27.18
CA LEU A 425 4.06 13.63 -26.01
C LEU A 425 2.85 12.69 -26.11
N VAL A 426 1.69 13.19 -26.55
CA VAL A 426 0.47 12.38 -26.70
C VAL A 426 0.65 11.38 -27.84
N ASN A 427 1.24 11.81 -28.96
CA ASN A 427 1.55 10.92 -30.09
C ASN A 427 2.53 9.80 -29.68
N ASP A 428 3.55 10.12 -28.89
CA ASP A 428 4.49 9.11 -28.37
C ASP A 428 3.77 8.07 -27.50
N LEU A 429 2.77 8.47 -26.71
CA LEU A 429 1.95 7.53 -25.95
C LEU A 429 1.14 6.60 -26.88
N VAL A 430 0.55 7.14 -27.95
CA VAL A 430 -0.16 6.35 -28.98
C VAL A 430 0.80 5.37 -29.65
N SER A 431 1.96 5.85 -30.07
CA SER A 431 2.98 5.07 -30.76
C SER A 431 3.54 3.96 -29.88
N TYR A 432 3.80 4.26 -28.59
CA TYR A 432 4.26 3.29 -27.61
C TYR A 432 3.23 2.17 -27.40
N ILE A 433 1.96 2.52 -27.17
CA ILE A 433 0.94 1.52 -26.83
C ILE A 433 0.46 0.70 -28.03
N LYS A 434 0.70 1.16 -29.25
CA LYS A 434 0.50 0.33 -30.45
C LYS A 434 1.48 -0.84 -30.52
N LEU A 435 2.62 -0.74 -29.84
CA LEU A 435 3.69 -1.74 -29.84
C LEU A 435 3.72 -2.60 -28.57
N THR A 436 2.95 -2.24 -27.54
CA THR A 436 3.00 -2.87 -26.21
C THR A 436 1.60 -3.17 -25.67
N ASP A 437 1.50 -4.11 -24.73
CA ASP A 437 0.25 -4.34 -24.00
C ASP A 437 0.07 -3.27 -22.90
N ILE A 438 -1.19 -2.95 -22.58
CA ILE A 438 -1.50 -1.99 -21.50
C ILE A 438 -1.09 -2.59 -20.16
N ASP A 439 -0.21 -1.89 -19.46
CA ASP A 439 0.19 -2.18 -18.10
C ASP A 439 -0.22 -1.05 -17.13
N LEU A 440 0.00 -1.28 -15.83
CA LEU A 440 -0.30 -0.31 -14.78
C LEU A 440 0.52 0.98 -14.93
N LYS A 441 1.76 0.86 -15.40
CA LYS A 441 2.65 2.01 -15.61
C LYS A 441 2.08 2.94 -16.67
N PHE A 442 1.60 2.40 -17.79
CA PHE A 442 0.96 3.17 -18.83
C PHE A 442 -0.34 3.81 -18.36
N CYS A 443 -1.14 3.12 -17.52
CA CYS A 443 -2.33 3.71 -16.92
C CYS A 443 -1.99 4.98 -16.10
N TYR A 444 -0.92 4.97 -15.29
CA TYR A 444 -0.49 6.16 -14.57
C TYR A 444 -0.03 7.31 -15.48
N LYS A 445 0.56 7.01 -16.65
CA LYS A 445 0.88 8.04 -17.66
C LYS A 445 -0.38 8.74 -18.17
N ILE A 446 -1.44 7.98 -18.44
CA ILE A 446 -2.74 8.55 -18.83
C ILE A 446 -3.32 9.40 -17.70
N LYS A 447 -3.19 8.96 -16.44
CA LYS A 447 -3.63 9.75 -15.28
C LYS A 447 -2.87 11.06 -15.13
N ALA A 448 -1.58 11.10 -15.46
CA ALA A 448 -0.80 12.33 -15.42
C ALA A 448 -1.20 13.29 -16.54
N LEU A 449 -1.66 12.78 -17.69
CA LEU A 449 -2.03 13.59 -18.86
C LEU A 449 -3.14 14.59 -18.54
N ILE A 450 -4.07 14.27 -17.64
CA ILE A 450 -5.17 15.17 -17.25
C ILE A 450 -4.70 16.48 -16.61
N PHE A 451 -3.55 16.46 -15.93
CA PHE A 451 -3.00 17.64 -15.28
C PHE A 451 -2.31 18.57 -16.27
N ILE A 452 -1.83 18.02 -17.39
CA ILE A 452 -1.19 18.74 -18.49
C ILE A 452 -2.25 19.33 -19.41
N LEU A 453 -3.19 18.50 -19.88
CA LEU A 453 -4.30 18.87 -20.74
C LEU A 453 -5.47 19.44 -19.92
N ASN A 454 -5.21 20.52 -19.20
CA ASN A 454 -6.23 21.27 -18.46
C ASN A 454 -6.71 22.49 -19.28
N GLY A 455 -7.74 23.18 -18.77
CA GLY A 455 -8.31 24.35 -19.46
C GLY A 455 -7.29 25.47 -19.74
N ASN A 456 -6.32 25.72 -18.86
CA ASN A 456 -5.33 26.78 -19.06
C ASN A 456 -4.38 26.47 -20.22
N TYR A 457 -4.01 25.20 -20.41
CA TYR A 457 -3.24 24.81 -21.59
C TYR A 457 -4.07 25.00 -22.86
N MET A 458 -5.31 24.50 -22.87
CA MET A 458 -6.18 24.51 -24.05
C MET A 458 -6.46 25.92 -24.59
N VAL A 459 -6.69 26.90 -23.71
CA VAL A 459 -6.95 28.30 -24.08
C VAL A 459 -5.81 28.92 -24.91
N ASN A 460 -4.58 28.42 -24.78
CA ASN A 460 -3.41 28.98 -25.45
C ASN A 460 -2.98 28.18 -26.70
N GLN A 461 -3.76 27.20 -27.15
CA GLN A 461 -3.41 26.35 -28.29
C GLN A 461 -4.19 26.71 -29.56
N SER A 462 -3.55 26.47 -30.71
CA SER A 462 -4.25 26.58 -32.00
C SER A 462 -5.29 25.46 -32.15
N ARG A 463 -6.34 25.73 -32.94
CA ARG A 463 -7.38 24.74 -33.25
C ARG A 463 -6.80 23.48 -33.89
N ASP A 464 -5.80 23.62 -34.77
CA ASP A 464 -5.14 22.50 -35.44
C ASP A 464 -4.37 21.64 -34.43
N THR A 465 -3.68 22.26 -33.47
CA THR A 465 -3.00 21.56 -32.36
C THR A 465 -4.00 20.79 -31.50
N LEU A 466 -5.13 21.39 -31.15
CA LEU A 466 -6.18 20.72 -30.36
C LEU A 466 -6.83 19.57 -31.13
N ASN A 467 -7.05 19.72 -32.44
CA ASN A 467 -7.56 18.65 -33.30
C ASN A 467 -6.60 17.46 -33.34
N GLN A 468 -5.30 17.71 -33.49
CA GLN A 468 -4.28 16.65 -33.46
C GLN A 468 -4.31 15.89 -32.13
N ILE A 469 -4.29 16.61 -31.00
CA ILE A 469 -4.37 16.00 -29.66
C ILE A 469 -5.68 15.20 -29.50
N LYS A 470 -6.81 15.72 -29.99
CA LYS A 470 -8.11 15.03 -29.94
C LYS A 470 -8.09 13.71 -30.73
N GLU A 471 -7.51 13.71 -31.93
CA GLU A 471 -7.37 12.50 -32.75
C GLU A 471 -6.52 11.45 -32.03
N ASP A 472 -5.41 11.86 -31.43
CA ASP A 472 -4.52 10.97 -30.67
C ASP A 472 -5.21 10.41 -29.41
N ILE A 473 -5.97 11.24 -28.66
CA ILE A 473 -6.78 10.80 -27.52
C ILE A 473 -7.86 9.81 -27.95
N MET A 474 -8.52 10.06 -29.07
CA MET A 474 -9.53 9.15 -29.61
C MET A 474 -8.93 7.81 -30.02
N GLU A 475 -7.69 7.81 -30.52
CA GLU A 475 -6.96 6.59 -30.79
C GLU A 475 -6.60 5.83 -29.51
N LEU A 476 -6.08 6.52 -28.48
CA LEU A 476 -5.86 5.92 -27.15
C LEU A 476 -7.16 5.31 -26.61
N LYS A 477 -8.28 6.02 -26.70
CA LYS A 477 -9.60 5.56 -26.25
C LYS A 477 -10.01 4.23 -26.91
N LYS A 478 -9.82 4.11 -28.23
CA LYS A 478 -10.11 2.86 -28.97
C LYS A 478 -9.24 1.69 -28.50
N ILE A 479 -7.97 1.95 -28.21
CA ILE A 479 -7.02 0.95 -27.71
C ILE A 479 -7.44 0.50 -26.31
N PHE A 480 -7.70 1.42 -25.38
CA PHE A 480 -8.18 1.12 -24.02
C PHE A 480 -9.50 0.35 -24.02
N TYR A 481 -10.45 0.73 -24.88
CA TYR A 481 -11.73 0.02 -25.01
C TYR A 481 -11.54 -1.42 -25.50
N SER A 482 -10.64 -1.64 -26.47
CA SER A 482 -10.32 -2.96 -26.98
C SER A 482 -9.65 -3.84 -25.92
N SER A 483 -8.73 -3.27 -25.15
CA SER A 483 -8.07 -3.95 -24.03
C SER A 483 -9.02 -4.26 -22.88
N MET A 484 -9.95 -3.35 -22.54
CA MET A 484 -10.97 -3.60 -21.53
C MET A 484 -11.82 -4.83 -21.89
N LYS A 485 -12.27 -4.96 -23.16
CA LYS A 485 -13.03 -6.12 -23.62
C LYS A 485 -12.25 -7.44 -23.45
N LYS A 486 -10.95 -7.42 -23.70
CA LYS A 486 -10.07 -8.59 -23.48
C LYS A 486 -9.93 -8.89 -21.99
N LEU A 487 -9.66 -7.88 -21.18
CA LEU A 487 -9.40 -8.02 -19.74
C LEU A 487 -10.64 -8.43 -18.95
N THR A 488 -11.85 -7.98 -19.31
CA THR A 488 -13.09 -8.41 -18.62
C THR A 488 -13.37 -9.91 -18.72
N THR A 489 -12.68 -10.63 -19.62
CA THR A 489 -12.77 -12.10 -19.71
C THR A 489 -11.76 -12.82 -18.81
N ALA A 490 -10.72 -12.12 -18.35
CA ALA A 490 -9.71 -12.65 -17.45
C ALA A 490 -10.06 -12.26 -16.00
N THR A 491 -10.24 -13.25 -15.13
CA THR A 491 -10.33 -13.03 -13.68
C THR A 491 -8.98 -12.65 -13.06
N GLU A 492 -7.91 -12.75 -13.84
CA GLU A 492 -6.55 -12.42 -13.43
C GLU A 492 -6.31 -10.91 -13.54
N ASN A 493 -5.85 -10.29 -12.46
CA ASN A 493 -5.41 -8.88 -12.38
C ASN A 493 -6.53 -7.82 -12.31
N LEU A 494 -7.40 -7.93 -11.30
CA LEU A 494 -8.49 -6.97 -11.00
C LEU A 494 -7.99 -5.51 -10.91
N ASP A 495 -6.82 -5.27 -10.33
CA ASP A 495 -6.23 -3.92 -10.22
C ASP A 495 -5.99 -3.30 -11.59
N LEU A 496 -5.46 -4.07 -12.55
CA LEU A 496 -5.28 -3.62 -13.93
C LEU A 496 -6.63 -3.34 -14.59
N VAL A 497 -7.63 -4.21 -14.41
CA VAL A 497 -8.98 -4.00 -14.95
C VAL A 497 -9.55 -2.66 -14.47
N MET A 498 -9.48 -2.39 -13.17
CA MET A 498 -9.97 -1.14 -12.58
C MET A 498 -9.18 0.07 -13.08
N MET A 499 -7.86 -0.03 -13.19
CA MET A 499 -7.01 1.05 -13.69
C MET A 499 -7.24 1.35 -15.17
N VAL A 500 -7.46 0.33 -16.00
CA VAL A 500 -7.81 0.48 -17.43
C VAL A 500 -9.17 1.14 -17.59
N GLN A 501 -10.15 0.78 -16.74
CA GLN A 501 -11.47 1.44 -16.71
C GLN A 501 -11.37 2.91 -16.33
N ASP A 502 -10.65 3.23 -15.27
CA ASP A 502 -10.43 4.62 -14.83
C ASP A 502 -9.71 5.43 -15.92
N ALA A 503 -8.62 4.90 -16.49
CA ALA A 503 -7.89 5.55 -17.57
C ALA A 503 -8.77 5.79 -18.81
N PHE A 504 -9.64 4.84 -19.18
CA PHE A 504 -10.60 5.03 -20.27
C PHE A 504 -11.55 6.20 -20.00
N HIS A 505 -12.10 6.29 -18.78
CA HIS A 505 -12.99 7.38 -18.41
C HIS A 505 -12.29 8.75 -18.37
N GLN A 506 -11.01 8.78 -18.00
CA GLN A 506 -10.21 9.99 -18.04
C GLN A 506 -9.92 10.46 -19.46
N LEU A 507 -9.64 9.53 -20.39
CA LEU A 507 -9.52 9.85 -21.81
C LEU A 507 -10.84 10.37 -22.39
N GLU A 508 -11.96 9.78 -21.97
CA GLU A 508 -13.29 10.26 -22.35
C GLU A 508 -13.57 11.67 -21.83
N TYR A 509 -13.23 11.94 -20.57
CA TYR A 509 -13.31 13.28 -20.00
C TYR A 509 -12.45 14.29 -20.76
N LEU A 510 -11.21 13.95 -21.10
CA LEU A 510 -10.31 14.81 -21.88
C LEU A 510 -10.86 15.08 -23.29
N ASN A 511 -11.36 14.05 -23.98
CA ASN A 511 -11.99 14.23 -25.28
C ASN A 511 -13.18 15.20 -25.22
N ASN A 512 -14.04 15.04 -24.22
CA ASN A 512 -15.22 15.90 -24.04
C ASN A 512 -14.81 17.33 -23.67
N MET A 513 -13.75 17.50 -22.87
CA MET A 513 -13.20 18.82 -22.55
C MET A 513 -12.72 19.54 -23.81
N ILE A 514 -11.89 18.89 -24.63
CA ILE A 514 -11.40 19.49 -25.88
C ILE A 514 -12.57 19.85 -26.81
N GLU A 515 -13.56 18.97 -26.93
CA GLU A 515 -14.75 19.21 -27.74
C GLU A 515 -15.57 20.40 -27.23
N SER A 516 -15.76 20.52 -25.91
CA SER A 516 -16.44 21.68 -25.31
C SER A 516 -15.72 23.00 -25.57
N PHE A 517 -14.38 23.04 -25.47
CA PHE A 517 -13.59 24.24 -25.79
C PHE A 517 -13.72 24.64 -27.26
N GLN A 518 -13.69 23.67 -28.18
CA GLN A 518 -13.87 23.93 -29.61
C GLN A 518 -15.28 24.45 -29.95
N HIS A 519 -16.29 24.12 -29.14
CA HIS A 519 -17.66 24.61 -29.29
C HIS A 519 -17.92 25.95 -28.59
N GLU A 520 -17.31 26.22 -27.44
CA GLU A 520 -17.44 27.52 -26.77
C GLU A 520 -16.72 28.64 -27.54
N ASP A 521 -15.57 28.36 -28.15
CA ASP A 521 -14.87 29.31 -29.03
C ASP A 521 -15.68 29.67 -30.29
N LEU A 522 -16.63 28.84 -30.72
CA LEU A 522 -17.55 29.19 -31.80
C LEU A 522 -18.51 30.33 -31.39
N PHE A 523 -18.92 30.40 -30.12
CA PHE A 523 -19.82 31.47 -29.68
C PHE A 523 -19.13 32.81 -29.47
N TYR A 524 -17.83 32.82 -29.15
CA TYR A 524 -17.08 34.05 -28.98
C TYR A 524 -16.43 34.57 -30.27
N ASN A 525 -16.14 33.73 -31.25
CA ASN A 525 -15.59 34.18 -32.54
C ASN A 525 -16.65 34.62 -33.57
N ASP A 526 -17.94 34.35 -33.32
CA ASP A 526 -19.05 34.82 -34.17
C ASP A 526 -19.65 36.18 -33.70
N ILE A 527 -19.06 36.84 -32.70
CA ILE A 527 -19.37 38.22 -32.26
C ILE A 527 -18.18 39.12 -32.57
#